data_AF-A0A7S3ABB4-F1
#
_entry.id   AF-A0A7S3ABB4-F1
#
_cell.length_a   1.000
_cell.length_b   1.000
_cell.length_c   1.000
_cell.angle_alpha   90.00
_cell.angle_beta   90.00
_cell.angle_gamma   90.00
#
_symmetry.space_group_name_H-M   'P 1'
#
loop_
_entity.id
_entity.type
_entity.pdbx_description
1 polymer ?
#
loop_
_entity_poly.entity_id
_entity_poly.type
_entity_poly.pdbx_seq_one_letter_code
_entity_poly.pdbx_strand_id
1 'polypeptide(L)'
;MQHNYQIPIGTITIILFFSMLFLLGATLLILTQTLAELRQQPLLRWKSDGTVAEPPPIEGWHALISHLWRTGQDQSRVLKERLSLMLPGVRLFLDVDDLDKAGGIGSIEEVIDRCGALLVVISDGYFKSKNCLRELPIAVKKRLSLILVHEADEEHGGLPLASLREQCPPTFRDLVFSHPMVDFHRINDFQLVSLRQIGQALLHPLLAARADDTLYIASEL
;
A
#
# COMPACT_ATOMS: atom_id res chain seq x y z
N MET A 1 1.66 -72.81 4.17
CA MET A 1 2.85 -71.95 4.30
C MET A 1 2.38 -70.55 4.71
N GLN A 2 2.45 -70.21 5.99
CA GLN A 2 2.20 -68.86 6.49
C GLN A 2 3.45 -68.44 7.26
N HIS A 3 4.29 -67.61 6.63
CA HIS A 3 5.46 -67.04 7.29
C HIS A 3 4.94 -65.93 8.21
N ASN A 4 4.83 -66.24 9.50
CA ASN A 4 4.34 -65.30 10.51
C ASN A 4 5.48 -64.31 10.82
N TYR A 5 5.51 -63.19 10.10
CA TYR A 5 6.52 -62.16 10.27
C TYR A 5 6.25 -61.40 11.58
N GLN A 6 6.78 -61.89 12.70
CA GLN A 6 6.71 -61.16 13.97
C GLN A 6 7.76 -60.04 13.95
N ILE A 7 7.33 -58.82 13.63
CA ILE A 7 8.17 -57.63 13.77
C ILE A 7 8.45 -57.43 15.27
N PRO A 8 9.72 -57.35 15.71
CA PRO A 8 10.03 -57.13 17.12
C PRO A 8 9.50 -55.77 17.58
N ILE A 9 8.89 -55.72 18.76
CA ILE A 9 8.36 -54.48 19.38
C ILE A 9 9.44 -53.39 19.46
N GLY A 10 10.70 -53.79 19.68
CA GLY A 10 11.85 -52.87 19.67
C GLY A 10 12.04 -52.14 18.34
N THR A 11 11.88 -52.85 17.21
CA THR A 11 11.99 -52.25 15.87
C THR A 11 10.88 -51.23 15.63
N ILE A 12 9.65 -51.52 16.04
CA ILE A 12 8.51 -50.59 15.94
C ILE A 12 8.77 -49.34 16.77
N THR A 13 9.27 -49.49 18.00
CA THR A 13 9.55 -48.37 18.91
C THR A 13 10.63 -47.45 18.35
N ILE A 14 11.69 -48.02 17.77
CA ILE A 14 12.76 -47.26 17.13
C ILE A 14 12.23 -46.47 15.93
N ILE A 15 11.43 -47.11 15.06
CA ILE A 15 10.83 -46.44 13.89
C ILE A 15 9.94 -45.28 14.34
N LEU A 16 9.09 -45.48 15.35
CA LEU A 16 8.22 -44.44 15.90
C LEU A 16 9.00 -43.28 16.54
N PHE A 17 10.11 -43.56 17.22
CA PHE A 17 10.95 -42.52 17.81
C PHE A 17 11.61 -41.65 16.74
N PHE A 18 12.19 -42.27 15.70
CA PHE A 18 12.80 -41.52 14.59
C PHE A 18 11.77 -40.77 13.74
N SER A 19 10.58 -41.35 13.52
CA SER A 19 9.50 -40.63 12.83
C SER A 19 9.00 -39.43 13.63
N MET A 20 8.90 -39.54 14.96
CA MET A 20 8.52 -38.43 15.83
C MET A 20 9.59 -37.33 15.84
N LEU A 21 10.87 -37.68 15.89
CA LEU A 21 11.97 -36.72 15.77
C LEU A 21 11.99 -36.03 14.40
N PHE A 22 11.73 -36.77 13.32
CA PHE A 22 11.63 -36.21 11.97
C PHE A 22 10.47 -35.21 11.87
N LEU A 23 9.29 -35.57 12.38
CA LEU A 23 8.12 -34.68 12.41
C LEU A 23 8.40 -33.42 13.23
N LEU A 24 9.06 -33.54 14.39
CA LEU A 24 9.47 -32.39 15.21
C LEU A 24 10.46 -31.48 14.48
N GLY A 25 11.42 -32.07 13.76
CA GLY A 25 12.38 -31.30 12.95
C GLY A 25 11.69 -30.56 11.80
N ALA A 26 10.76 -31.22 11.11
CA ALA A 26 9.99 -30.62 10.01
C ALA A 26 9.10 -29.47 10.50
N THR A 27 8.41 -29.63 11.64
CA THR A 27 7.58 -28.56 12.21
C THR A 27 8.41 -27.36 12.67
N LEU A 28 9.58 -27.59 13.27
CA LEU A 28 10.49 -26.51 13.64
C LEU A 28 11.00 -25.76 12.41
N LEU A 29 11.34 -26.48 11.33
CA LEU A 29 11.75 -25.87 10.07
C LEU A 29 10.64 -24.99 9.48
N ILE A 30 9.42 -25.53 9.37
CA ILE A 30 8.25 -24.76 8.88
C ILE A 30 8.02 -23.52 9.75
N LEU A 31 8.08 -23.66 11.08
CA LEU A 31 7.94 -22.54 12.00
C LEU A 31 8.99 -21.46 11.75
N THR A 32 10.27 -21.83 11.58
CA THR A 32 11.33 -20.85 11.28
C THR A 32 11.13 -20.16 9.94
N GLN A 33 10.66 -20.88 8.92
CA GLN A 33 10.35 -20.30 7.60
C GLN A 33 9.18 -19.32 7.70
N THR A 34 8.09 -19.70 8.36
CA THR A 34 6.95 -18.82 8.57
C THR A 34 7.33 -17.58 9.38
N LEU A 35 8.14 -17.72 10.43
CA LEU A 35 8.64 -16.57 11.20
C LEU A 35 9.56 -15.67 10.37
N ALA A 36 10.37 -16.24 9.47
CA ALA A 36 11.19 -15.47 8.55
C ALA A 36 10.34 -14.71 7.53
N GLU A 37 9.34 -15.36 6.94
CA GLU A 37 8.38 -14.74 6.01
C GLU A 37 7.57 -13.62 6.69
N LEU A 38 7.10 -13.83 7.93
CA LEU A 38 6.42 -12.81 8.73
C LEU A 38 7.32 -11.60 8.99
N ARG A 39 8.62 -11.82 9.23
CA ARG A 39 9.60 -10.73 9.39
C ARG A 39 9.90 -10.00 8.08
N GLN A 40 9.83 -10.69 6.95
CA GLN A 40 10.03 -10.12 5.62
C GLN A 40 8.78 -9.45 5.04
N GLN A 41 7.65 -9.47 5.73
CA GLN A 41 6.50 -8.68 5.30
C GLN A 41 6.89 -7.20 5.21
N PRO A 42 6.52 -6.50 4.13
CA PRO A 42 6.91 -5.11 3.90
C PRO A 42 6.13 -4.12 4.79
N LEU A 43 5.87 -4.46 6.06
CA LEU A 43 5.14 -3.61 6.98
C LEU A 43 5.94 -2.33 7.26
N LEU A 44 5.25 -1.20 7.24
CA LEU A 44 5.80 0.05 7.75
C LEU A 44 5.86 -0.01 9.26
N ARG A 45 7.01 0.36 9.80
CA ARG A 45 7.30 0.33 11.24
C ARG A 45 7.85 1.67 11.68
N TRP A 46 7.50 2.05 12.91
CA TRP A 46 8.04 3.23 13.59
C TRP A 46 9.51 2.99 13.92
N LYS A 47 10.39 3.92 13.55
CA LYS A 47 11.82 3.80 13.82
C LYS A 47 12.15 3.89 15.31
N SER A 48 11.35 4.62 16.09
CA SER A 48 11.56 4.80 17.52
C SER A 48 11.44 3.51 18.34
N ASP A 49 10.46 2.65 18.03
CA ASP A 49 10.11 1.47 18.85
C ASP A 49 9.96 0.17 18.05
N GLY A 50 10.04 0.20 16.71
CA GLY A 50 9.89 -0.95 15.83
C GLY A 50 8.47 -1.49 15.70
N THR A 51 7.49 -0.83 16.33
CA THR A 51 6.07 -1.23 16.26
C THR A 51 5.51 -0.97 14.87
N VAL A 52 4.50 -1.73 14.48
CA VAL A 52 3.85 -1.58 13.17
C VAL A 52 3.09 -0.26 13.14
N ALA A 53 3.24 0.48 12.03
CA ALA A 53 2.53 1.71 11.81
C ALA A 53 1.12 1.43 11.28
N GLU A 54 0.13 1.80 12.09
CA GLU A 54 -1.28 1.67 11.75
C GLU A 54 -1.93 3.06 11.71
N PRO A 55 -2.76 3.36 10.71
CA PRO A 55 -3.53 4.59 10.69
C PRO A 55 -4.64 4.55 11.75
N PRO A 56 -5.12 5.71 12.22
CA PRO A 56 -6.17 5.76 13.23
C PRO A 56 -7.49 5.23 12.62
N PRO A 57 -8.32 4.51 13.38
CA PRO A 57 -9.58 4.00 12.86
C PRO A 57 -10.49 5.16 12.43
N ILE A 58 -11.01 5.07 11.21
CA ILE A 58 -11.97 6.02 10.64
C ILE A 58 -13.30 5.29 10.35
N GLU A 59 -14.40 6.01 10.07
CA GLU A 59 -15.66 5.43 9.52
C GLU A 59 -15.71 5.44 7.98
N GLY A 60 -14.91 6.30 7.33
CA GLY A 60 -14.82 6.41 5.88
C GLY A 60 -13.55 5.81 5.27
N TRP A 61 -12.76 6.61 4.57
CA TRP A 61 -11.55 6.18 3.89
C TRP A 61 -10.38 7.06 4.32
N HIS A 62 -9.20 6.46 4.46
CA HIS A 62 -7.98 7.21 4.76
C HIS A 62 -7.58 8.05 3.55
N ALA A 63 -7.69 7.49 2.33
CA ALA A 63 -7.51 8.24 1.11
C ALA A 63 -8.39 7.73 -0.04
N LEU A 64 -8.77 8.65 -0.92
CA LEU A 64 -9.25 8.38 -2.26
C LEU A 64 -8.07 8.36 -3.22
N ILE A 65 -7.95 7.34 -4.06
CA ILE A 65 -6.96 7.28 -5.13
C ILE A 65 -7.59 7.82 -6.41
N SER A 66 -7.08 8.95 -6.87
CA SER A 66 -7.50 9.61 -8.11
C SER A 66 -6.48 9.35 -9.20
N HIS A 67 -6.92 8.81 -10.33
CA HIS A 67 -6.05 8.48 -11.46
C HIS A 67 -6.74 8.67 -12.80
N LEU A 68 -5.94 8.72 -13.87
CA LEU A 68 -6.47 8.65 -15.23
C LEU A 68 -6.77 7.20 -15.59
N TRP A 69 -8.03 6.89 -15.88
CA TRP A 69 -8.46 5.51 -16.19
C TRP A 69 -7.67 4.82 -17.32
N ARG A 70 -7.22 5.59 -18.32
CA ARG A 70 -6.51 5.05 -19.49
C ARG A 70 -5.07 4.59 -19.18
N THR A 71 -4.38 5.23 -18.24
CA THR A 71 -2.93 5.06 -18.04
C THR A 71 -2.56 4.73 -16.58
N GLY A 72 -3.33 5.22 -15.60
CA GLY A 72 -3.04 5.06 -14.18
C GLY A 72 -3.75 3.90 -13.50
N GLN A 73 -4.52 3.09 -14.24
CA GLN A 73 -5.39 2.05 -13.67
C GLN A 73 -4.60 0.93 -12.96
N ASP A 74 -3.64 0.35 -13.68
CA ASP A 74 -2.76 -0.71 -13.15
C ASP A 74 -1.94 -0.17 -11.97
N GLN A 75 -1.33 0.99 -12.15
CA GLN A 75 -0.53 1.66 -11.13
C GLN A 75 -1.31 1.90 -9.84
N SER A 76 -2.55 2.39 -9.95
CA SER A 76 -3.40 2.69 -8.79
C SER A 76 -3.82 1.43 -8.05
N ARG A 77 -4.03 0.31 -8.76
CA ARG A 77 -4.30 -0.99 -8.15
C ARG A 77 -3.07 -1.52 -7.41
N VAL A 78 -1.90 -1.51 -8.06
CA VAL A 78 -0.63 -1.91 -7.41
C VAL A 78 -0.36 -1.06 -6.17
N LEU A 79 -0.55 0.25 -6.28
CA LEU A 79 -0.37 1.19 -5.18
C LEU A 79 -1.31 0.88 -4.01
N LYS A 80 -2.61 0.66 -4.29
CA LYS A 80 -3.61 0.28 -3.29
C LYS A 80 -3.24 -1.03 -2.61
N GLU A 81 -2.95 -2.07 -3.37
CA GLU A 81 -2.63 -3.41 -2.85
C GLU A 81 -1.38 -3.37 -1.98
N ARG A 82 -0.30 -2.75 -2.48
CA ARG A 82 0.96 -2.63 -1.75
C ARG A 82 0.77 -1.82 -0.47
N LEU A 83 0.18 -0.64 -0.52
CA LEU A 83 -0.04 0.16 0.69
C LEU A 83 -0.94 -0.57 1.71
N SER A 84 -1.95 -1.32 1.23
CA SER A 84 -2.82 -2.11 2.12
C SER A 84 -2.07 -3.26 2.82
N LEU A 85 -1.08 -3.85 2.15
CA LEU A 85 -0.19 -4.84 2.76
C LEU A 85 0.79 -4.21 3.75
N MET A 86 1.27 -3.00 3.47
CA MET A 86 2.31 -2.33 4.26
C MET A 86 1.77 -1.57 5.48
N LEU A 87 0.52 -1.09 5.42
CA LEU A 87 -0.17 -0.35 6.47
C LEU A 87 -1.44 -1.10 6.90
N PRO A 88 -1.35 -2.03 7.86
CA PRO A 88 -2.52 -2.73 8.35
C PRO A 88 -3.59 -1.75 8.83
N GLY A 89 -4.85 -1.99 8.45
CA GLY A 89 -5.97 -1.13 8.82
C GLY A 89 -6.17 0.10 7.93
N VAL A 90 -5.25 0.39 6.98
CA VAL A 90 -5.49 1.44 5.98
C VAL A 90 -6.69 1.07 5.11
N ARG A 91 -7.46 2.09 4.74
CA ARG A 91 -8.65 2.00 3.91
C ARG A 91 -8.50 2.98 2.78
N LEU A 92 -8.15 2.46 1.61
CA LEU A 92 -7.94 3.23 0.40
C LEU A 92 -9.10 2.95 -0.56
N PHE A 93 -9.73 4.01 -1.02
CA PHE A 93 -10.80 3.89 -2.01
C PHE A 93 -10.22 4.00 -3.42
N LEU A 94 -10.58 3.04 -4.27
CA LEU A 94 -10.34 3.08 -5.71
C LEU A 94 -11.66 2.83 -6.43
N ASP A 95 -12.04 3.74 -7.31
CA ASP A 95 -13.35 3.77 -7.97
C ASP A 95 -13.73 2.43 -8.64
N VAL A 96 -12.83 1.85 -9.42
CA VAL A 96 -13.03 0.57 -10.13
C VAL A 96 -13.22 -0.65 -9.24
N ASP A 97 -12.79 -0.58 -7.97
CA ASP A 97 -12.73 -1.72 -7.07
C ASP A 97 -13.76 -1.62 -5.92
N ASP A 98 -14.17 -0.39 -5.57
CA ASP A 98 -14.87 -0.12 -4.31
C ASP A 98 -16.16 0.68 -4.46
N LEU A 99 -16.56 1.11 -5.68
CA LEU A 99 -17.85 1.78 -5.89
C LEU A 99 -19.03 0.96 -5.34
N ASP A 100 -19.04 -0.36 -5.56
CA ASP A 100 -20.10 -1.24 -5.02
C ASP A 100 -20.04 -1.37 -3.49
N LYS A 101 -18.85 -1.26 -2.91
CA LYS A 101 -18.63 -1.35 -1.45
C LYS A 101 -18.97 -0.06 -0.72
N ALA A 102 -19.15 1.04 -1.46
CA ALA A 102 -19.49 2.35 -0.92
C ALA A 102 -20.93 2.43 -0.37
N GLY A 103 -21.67 1.30 -0.27
CA GLY A 103 -22.95 1.24 0.42
C GLY A 103 -24.08 1.98 -0.29
N GLY A 104 -24.05 2.01 -1.63
CA GLY A 104 -25.05 2.71 -2.46
C GLY A 104 -24.73 4.17 -2.74
N ILE A 105 -23.53 4.64 -2.38
CA ILE A 105 -23.02 5.94 -2.81
C ILE A 105 -22.91 5.93 -4.35
N GLY A 106 -23.72 6.76 -5.01
CA GLY A 106 -23.81 6.81 -6.46
C GLY A 106 -22.80 7.75 -7.13
N SER A 107 -21.99 8.48 -6.35
CA SER A 107 -21.06 9.49 -6.87
C SER A 107 -19.73 9.52 -6.11
N ILE A 108 -18.63 9.76 -6.84
CA ILE A 108 -17.28 9.89 -6.25
C ILE A 108 -17.23 11.09 -5.29
N GLU A 109 -18.05 12.10 -5.55
CA GLU A 109 -18.23 13.29 -4.70
C GLU A 109 -18.78 12.98 -3.30
N GLU A 110 -19.58 11.94 -3.13
CA GLU A 110 -20.03 11.50 -1.81
C GLU A 110 -18.97 10.65 -1.09
N VAL A 111 -18.09 9.99 -1.84
CA VAL A 111 -16.97 9.22 -1.28
C VAL A 111 -15.88 10.16 -0.76
N ILE A 112 -15.53 11.19 -1.53
CA ILE A 112 -14.50 12.17 -1.15
C ILE A 112 -14.86 12.89 0.15
N ASP A 113 -16.15 13.03 0.44
CA ASP A 113 -16.69 13.59 1.68
C ASP A 113 -16.32 12.79 2.93
N ARG A 114 -16.01 11.50 2.75
CA ARG A 114 -15.64 10.58 3.82
C ARG A 114 -14.14 10.23 3.80
N CYS A 115 -13.34 10.97 3.03
CA CYS A 115 -11.90 10.73 2.89
C CYS A 115 -11.08 11.69 3.76
N GLY A 116 -9.95 11.23 4.29
CA GLY A 116 -8.97 12.08 4.98
C GLY A 116 -7.94 12.74 4.04
N ALA A 117 -7.65 12.08 2.93
CA ALA A 117 -6.68 12.51 1.93
C ALA A 117 -7.16 12.23 0.50
N LEU A 118 -6.56 12.93 -0.47
CA LEU A 118 -6.67 12.63 -1.89
C LEU A 118 -5.26 12.28 -2.40
N LEU A 119 -5.10 11.03 -2.81
CA LEU A 119 -3.88 10.50 -3.40
C LEU A 119 -4.00 10.64 -4.93
N VAL A 120 -3.24 11.56 -5.51
CA VAL A 120 -3.35 11.92 -6.92
C VAL A 120 -2.23 11.25 -7.72
N VAL A 121 -2.57 10.22 -8.50
CA VAL A 121 -1.63 9.54 -9.40
C VAL A 121 -1.55 10.32 -10.72
N ILE A 122 -0.50 11.11 -10.84
CA ILE A 122 -0.25 12.00 -11.98
C ILE A 122 0.49 11.22 -13.07
N SER A 123 -0.19 11.04 -14.20
CA SER A 123 0.36 10.56 -15.47
C SER A 123 -0.04 11.49 -16.62
N ASP A 124 0.49 11.27 -17.82
CA ASP A 124 0.17 12.06 -19.02
C ASP A 124 -1.34 12.09 -19.28
N GLY A 125 -1.88 13.29 -19.35
CA GLY A 125 -3.30 13.53 -19.57
C GLY A 125 -4.15 13.56 -18.31
N TYR A 126 -3.60 13.30 -17.11
CA TYR A 126 -4.35 13.40 -15.86
C TYR A 126 -5.07 14.76 -15.74
N PHE A 127 -4.33 15.85 -15.92
CA PHE A 127 -4.88 17.21 -15.88
C PHE A 127 -5.73 17.61 -17.10
N LYS A 128 -5.76 16.79 -18.15
CA LYS A 128 -6.66 16.99 -19.31
C LYS A 128 -8.02 16.31 -19.09
N SER A 129 -8.11 15.37 -18.15
CA SER A 129 -9.32 14.63 -17.84
C SER A 129 -10.27 15.45 -16.99
N LYS A 130 -11.47 15.73 -17.53
CA LYS A 130 -12.53 16.42 -16.79
C LYS A 130 -12.97 15.67 -15.54
N ASN A 131 -12.96 14.34 -15.57
CA ASN A 131 -13.38 13.53 -14.42
C ASN A 131 -12.39 13.68 -13.26
N CYS A 132 -11.09 13.50 -13.52
CA CYS A 132 -10.05 13.65 -12.51
C CYS A 132 -10.05 15.09 -11.92
N LEU A 133 -10.25 16.10 -12.77
CA LEU A 133 -10.34 17.49 -12.34
C LEU A 133 -11.60 17.85 -11.53
N ARG A 134 -12.64 17.01 -11.50
CA ARG A 134 -13.84 17.29 -10.67
C ARG A 134 -13.58 17.04 -9.18
N GLU A 135 -12.72 16.08 -8.87
CA GLU A 135 -12.41 15.67 -7.49
C GLU A 135 -11.51 16.69 -6.79
N LEU A 136 -10.53 17.23 -7.53
CA LEU A 136 -9.51 18.12 -6.99
C LEU A 136 -10.07 19.40 -6.32
N PRO A 137 -11.01 20.16 -6.91
CA PRO A 137 -11.62 21.32 -6.27
C PRO A 137 -12.37 20.97 -4.98
N ILE A 138 -12.99 19.78 -4.93
CA ILE A 138 -13.76 19.33 -3.76
C ILE A 138 -12.80 18.98 -2.63
N ALA A 139 -11.72 18.24 -2.92
CA ALA A 139 -10.67 17.94 -1.95
C ALA A 139 -10.06 19.21 -1.37
N VAL A 140 -9.74 20.20 -2.23
CA VAL A 140 -9.22 21.50 -1.81
C VAL A 140 -10.21 22.24 -0.91
N LYS A 141 -11.48 22.33 -1.31
CA LYS A 141 -12.53 23.00 -0.52
C LYS A 141 -12.68 22.36 0.86
N LYS A 142 -12.49 21.05 0.95
CA LYS A 142 -12.57 20.27 2.19
C LYS A 142 -11.26 20.22 2.98
N ARG A 143 -10.18 20.80 2.44
CA ARG A 143 -8.84 20.79 3.04
C ARG A 143 -8.32 19.36 3.29
N LEU A 144 -8.65 18.44 2.38
CA LEU A 144 -8.05 17.11 2.40
C LEU A 144 -6.54 17.22 2.17
N SER A 145 -5.78 16.33 2.80
CA SER A 145 -4.35 16.22 2.49
C SER A 145 -4.19 15.77 1.04
N LEU A 146 -3.60 16.61 0.18
CA LEU A 146 -3.26 16.22 -1.19
C LEU A 146 -1.86 15.59 -1.19
N ILE A 147 -1.77 14.37 -1.72
CA ILE A 147 -0.52 13.63 -1.86
C ILE A 147 -0.34 13.34 -3.34
N LEU A 148 0.68 13.91 -3.96
CA LEU A 148 0.94 13.69 -5.39
C LEU A 148 1.84 12.49 -5.58
N VAL A 149 1.46 11.60 -6.49
CA VAL A 149 2.21 10.40 -6.87
C VAL A 149 2.52 10.52 -8.36
N HIS A 150 3.77 10.80 -8.70
CA HIS A 150 4.21 11.05 -10.06
C HIS A 150 4.67 9.75 -10.72
N GLU A 151 4.04 9.35 -11.84
CA GLU A 151 4.52 8.22 -12.64
C GLU A 151 5.85 8.57 -13.29
N ALA A 152 6.92 7.87 -12.92
CA ALA A 152 8.27 8.13 -13.42
C ALA A 152 8.58 7.37 -14.72
N ASP A 153 7.79 6.35 -15.06
CA ASP A 153 8.02 5.50 -16.24
C ASP A 153 7.23 5.99 -17.46
N GLU A 154 7.95 6.44 -18.50
CA GLU A 154 7.35 6.95 -19.75
C GLU A 154 6.47 5.93 -20.47
N GLU A 155 6.78 4.63 -20.42
CA GLU A 155 5.98 3.57 -21.06
C GLU A 155 4.60 3.45 -20.42
N HIS A 156 4.48 3.89 -19.17
CA HIS A 156 3.27 3.83 -18.37
C HIS A 156 2.60 5.20 -18.20
N GLY A 157 3.00 6.18 -19.03
CA GLY A 157 2.43 7.52 -19.02
C GLY A 157 3.16 8.49 -18.12
N GLY A 158 4.39 8.18 -17.70
CA GLY A 158 5.27 9.14 -17.05
C GLY A 158 5.62 10.29 -18.00
N LEU A 159 5.74 11.49 -17.44
CA LEU A 159 6.00 12.69 -18.21
C LEU A 159 6.80 13.68 -17.36
N PRO A 160 7.79 14.41 -17.91
CA PRO A 160 8.52 15.41 -17.14
C PRO A 160 7.60 16.37 -16.38
N LEU A 161 7.96 16.69 -15.14
CA LEU A 161 7.13 17.52 -14.25
C LEU A 161 6.76 18.87 -14.88
N ALA A 162 7.68 19.48 -15.64
CA ALA A 162 7.42 20.73 -16.36
C ALA A 162 6.21 20.60 -17.32
N SER A 163 6.16 19.51 -18.08
CA SER A 163 5.06 19.22 -19.00
C SER A 163 3.75 18.94 -18.24
N LEU A 164 3.80 18.22 -17.11
CA LEU A 164 2.63 18.00 -16.26
C LEU A 164 2.10 19.32 -15.67
N ARG A 165 2.99 20.22 -15.27
CA ARG A 165 2.62 21.57 -14.82
C ARG A 165 1.93 22.36 -15.93
N GLU A 166 2.42 22.29 -17.16
CA GLU A 166 1.77 22.93 -18.31
C GLU A 166 0.37 22.40 -18.57
N GLN A 167 0.17 21.07 -18.44
CA GLN A 167 -1.16 20.46 -18.57
C GLN A 167 -2.12 20.86 -17.44
N CYS A 168 -1.60 21.18 -16.25
CA CYS A 168 -2.40 21.59 -15.11
C CYS A 168 -3.07 22.96 -15.36
N PRO A 169 -4.40 23.07 -15.17
CA PRO A 169 -5.10 24.34 -15.28
C PRO A 169 -4.46 25.41 -14.39
N PRO A 170 -4.25 26.65 -14.87
CA PRO A 170 -3.57 27.70 -14.11
C PRO A 170 -4.15 27.93 -12.71
N THR A 171 -5.47 27.82 -12.57
CA THR A 171 -6.20 27.98 -11.30
C THR A 171 -5.75 26.99 -10.21
N PHE A 172 -5.32 25.78 -10.58
CA PHE A 172 -4.92 24.74 -9.63
C PHE A 172 -3.42 24.52 -9.56
N ARG A 173 -2.66 25.01 -10.55
CA ARG A 173 -1.23 24.70 -10.71
C ARG A 173 -0.41 24.98 -9.46
N ASP A 174 -0.45 26.21 -8.95
CA ASP A 174 0.39 26.57 -7.79
C ASP A 174 -0.05 25.83 -6.53
N LEU A 175 -1.37 25.64 -6.38
CA LEU A 175 -1.92 24.91 -5.24
C LEU A 175 -1.50 23.44 -5.27
N VAL A 176 -1.75 22.73 -6.36
CA VAL A 176 -1.43 21.30 -6.51
C VAL A 176 0.04 21.07 -6.27
N PHE A 177 0.91 21.74 -7.03
CA PHE A 177 2.36 21.51 -6.96
C PHE A 177 3.06 22.19 -5.77
N SER A 178 2.31 22.81 -4.85
CA SER A 178 2.83 23.18 -3.53
C SER A 178 2.79 22.01 -2.53
N HIS A 179 2.07 20.94 -2.85
CA HIS A 179 1.96 19.76 -2.00
C HIS A 179 3.12 18.78 -2.22
N PRO A 180 3.43 17.95 -1.22
CA PRO A 180 4.44 16.91 -1.36
C PRO A 180 4.15 16.00 -2.55
N MET A 181 5.20 15.72 -3.32
CA MET A 181 5.17 14.83 -4.47
C MET A 181 6.16 13.70 -4.26
N VAL A 182 5.69 12.48 -4.56
CA VAL A 182 6.48 11.26 -4.51
C VAL A 182 6.59 10.71 -5.92
N ASP A 183 7.82 10.52 -6.40
CA ASP A 183 8.06 9.79 -7.64
C ASP A 183 7.77 8.31 -7.39
N PHE A 184 6.92 7.72 -8.22
CA PHE A 184 6.56 6.31 -8.16
C PHE A 184 7.42 5.54 -9.14
N HIS A 185 8.28 4.68 -8.61
CA HIS A 185 9.13 3.82 -9.40
C HIS A 185 8.50 2.42 -9.56
N ARG A 186 8.68 1.82 -10.74
CA ARG A 186 8.21 0.45 -11.03
C ARG A 186 9.24 -0.64 -10.69
N ILE A 187 10.48 -0.25 -10.42
CA ILE A 187 11.54 -1.13 -9.96
C ILE A 187 11.35 -1.38 -8.46
N ASN A 188 11.27 -2.64 -8.03
CA ASN A 188 10.89 -3.04 -6.67
C ASN A 188 11.59 -2.25 -5.55
N ASP A 189 12.93 -2.16 -5.57
CA ASP A 189 13.68 -1.51 -4.49
C ASP A 189 13.35 0.00 -4.37
N PHE A 190 13.23 0.68 -5.52
CA PHE A 190 12.83 2.09 -5.55
C PHE A 190 11.34 2.27 -5.25
N GLN A 191 10.50 1.31 -5.64
CA GLN A 191 9.07 1.30 -5.35
C GLN A 191 8.81 1.25 -3.84
N LEU A 192 9.58 0.47 -3.08
CA LEU A 192 9.47 0.42 -1.62
C LEU A 192 9.73 1.80 -0.99
N VAL A 193 10.71 2.54 -1.49
CA VAL A 193 10.98 3.92 -1.05
C VAL A 193 9.81 4.84 -1.36
N SER A 194 9.24 4.77 -2.57
CA SER A 194 8.05 5.54 -2.94
C SER A 194 6.86 5.21 -2.02
N LEU A 195 6.60 3.92 -1.78
CA LEU A 195 5.51 3.46 -0.92
C LEU A 195 5.70 3.90 0.54
N ARG A 196 6.94 3.88 1.05
CA ARG A 196 7.27 4.41 2.38
C ARG A 196 6.98 5.90 2.49
N GLN A 197 7.38 6.69 1.50
CA GLN A 197 7.11 8.13 1.47
C GLN A 197 5.61 8.43 1.40
N ILE A 198 4.85 7.68 0.59
CA ILE A 198 3.39 7.81 0.51
C ILE A 198 2.75 7.42 1.85
N GLY A 199 3.20 6.33 2.47
CA GLY A 199 2.74 5.91 3.79
C GLY A 199 3.02 6.96 4.87
N GLN A 200 4.20 7.57 4.85
CA GLN A 200 4.53 8.70 5.73
C GLN A 200 3.58 9.88 5.50
N ALA A 201 3.30 10.24 4.24
CA ALA A 201 2.38 11.33 3.94
C ALA A 201 0.94 11.04 4.41
N LEU A 202 0.48 9.79 4.30
CA LEU A 202 -0.83 9.35 4.82
C LEU A 202 -0.90 9.41 6.35
N LEU A 203 0.21 9.09 7.04
CA LEU A 203 0.30 9.12 8.49
C LEU A 203 0.77 10.47 9.06
N HIS A 204 0.89 11.52 8.25
CA HIS A 204 1.37 12.84 8.67
C HIS A 204 0.70 13.37 9.96
N PRO A 205 -0.63 13.25 10.16
CA PRO A 205 -1.25 13.65 11.42
C PRO A 205 -0.72 12.89 12.65
N LEU A 206 -0.40 11.60 12.50
CA LEU A 206 0.18 10.77 13.57
C LEU A 206 1.67 11.06 13.79
N LEU A 207 2.41 11.34 12.71
CA LEU A 207 3.82 11.72 12.79
C LEU A 207 4.01 12.96 13.67
N ALA A 208 3.17 13.98 13.47
CA ALA A 208 3.18 15.19 14.30
C ALA A 208 2.95 14.90 15.79
N ALA A 209 2.12 13.91 16.11
CA ALA A 209 1.88 13.48 17.51
C ALA A 209 3.04 12.66 18.09
N ARG A 210 3.86 12.03 17.25
CA ARG A 210 5.03 11.20 17.63
C ARG A 210 6.36 11.96 17.49
N ALA A 211 6.33 13.29 17.55
CA ALA A 211 7.52 14.15 17.43
C ALA A 211 8.32 13.90 16.13
N ASP A 212 7.61 13.76 15.00
CA ASP A 212 8.17 13.56 13.67
C ASP A 212 9.07 12.32 13.55
N ASP A 213 8.68 11.23 14.23
CA ASP A 213 9.29 9.91 14.03
C ASP A 213 9.31 9.52 12.54
N THR A 214 10.15 8.57 12.16
CA THR A 214 10.26 8.13 10.76
C THR A 214 9.78 6.69 10.61
N LEU A 215 9.33 6.35 9.41
CA LEU A 215 8.95 4.99 9.07
C LEU A 215 10.11 4.31 8.36
N TYR A 216 10.23 3.00 8.56
CA TYR A 216 11.11 2.12 7.79
C TYR A 216 10.37 0.84 7.41
N ILE A 217 10.87 0.16 6.37
CA ILE A 217 10.41 -1.18 6.00
C ILE A 217 11.49 -2.17 6.42
N ALA A 218 11.10 -3.29 7.06
CA ALA A 218 12.08 -4.26 7.55
C ALA A 218 12.99 -4.85 6.46
N SER A 219 12.52 -4.90 5.21
CA SER A 219 13.30 -5.34 4.05
C SER A 219 14.27 -4.30 3.49
N GLU A 220 14.24 -3.05 3.97
CA GLU A 220 15.20 -1.98 3.59
C GLU A 220 16.50 -2.03 4.44
N LEU A 221 16.53 -2.82 5.52
CA LEU A 221 17.65 -2.96 6.46
C LEU A 221 18.42 -4.26 6.24
#